data_AF-A0A175W2X1-F1
#
_entry.id   AF-A0A175W2X1-F1
#
_cell.length_a   1.000
_cell.length_b   1.000
_cell.length_c   1.000
_cell.angle_alpha   90.00
_cell.angle_beta   90.00
_cell.angle_gamma   90.00
#
_symmetry.space_group_name_H-M   'P 1'
#
loop_
_entity.id
_entity.type
_entity.pdbx_description
1 polymer ?
#
loop_
_entity_poly.entity_id
_entity_poly.type
_entity_poly.pdbx_seq_one_letter_code
_entity_poly.pdbx_strand_id
1 'polypeptide(L)'
;METLKAMFGKPDPQAQFRKCNALLRSEMRKLDRDIANVKAVETKTKNIILAANKRAQRGDPSRQKQAEKEIRDFARELISHRKTSARLVTSKAQLASVQMQISEAFAMRKIEGSIKASVGIMKDVNSLIRLPALAQTMRELSMELMKAGIIEEMTQEMLPETDMLEDEEEEAEGEVDKVLGEILKDRMEKTGPLPSVPQQQQQVPAQQQQQLEEEDEEDTEAMMDQMRNRLEALRS
;
A
#
# COMPACT_ATOMS: atom_id res chain seq x y z
N MET A 1 -21.95 -35.75 -21.20
CA MET A 1 -21.01 -36.14 -22.28
C MET A 1 -19.78 -35.23 -22.37
N GLU A 2 -19.84 -33.95 -21.96
CA GLU A 2 -18.67 -33.04 -22.01
C GLU A 2 -17.61 -33.32 -20.94
N THR A 3 -17.99 -33.87 -19.79
CA THR A 3 -17.08 -34.13 -18.66
C THR A 3 -16.02 -35.20 -18.93
N LEU A 4 -16.32 -36.21 -19.77
CA LEU A 4 -15.37 -37.27 -20.12
C LEU A 4 -14.38 -36.85 -21.21
N LYS A 5 -14.79 -35.99 -22.16
CA LYS A 5 -13.88 -35.40 -23.15
C LYS A 5 -12.91 -34.39 -22.53
N ALA A 6 -13.34 -33.68 -21.48
CA ALA A 6 -12.49 -32.75 -20.74
C ALA A 6 -11.36 -33.44 -19.95
N MET A 7 -11.49 -34.73 -19.61
CA MET A 7 -10.49 -35.48 -18.83
C MET A 7 -9.33 -36.02 -19.68
N PHE A 8 -9.53 -36.18 -21.00
CA PHE A 8 -8.50 -36.70 -21.94
C PHE A 8 -8.09 -35.70 -23.03
N GLY A 9 -8.72 -34.52 -23.08
CA GLY A 9 -8.38 -33.44 -24.00
C GLY A 9 -7.47 -32.39 -23.36
N LYS A 10 -6.70 -31.66 -24.20
CA LYS A 10 -6.00 -30.44 -23.76
C LYS A 10 -7.01 -29.52 -23.06
N PRO A 11 -6.62 -28.81 -21.98
CA PRO A 11 -7.57 -28.01 -21.21
C PRO A 11 -8.30 -27.01 -22.11
N ASP A 12 -9.61 -26.82 -21.88
CA ASP A 12 -10.39 -25.84 -22.62
C ASP A 12 -9.76 -24.44 -22.46
N PRO A 13 -9.33 -23.78 -23.56
CA PRO A 13 -8.70 -22.46 -23.50
C PRO A 13 -9.57 -21.42 -22.79
N GLN A 14 -10.91 -21.54 -22.91
CA GLN A 14 -11.81 -20.60 -22.26
C GLN A 14 -11.87 -20.83 -20.74
N ALA A 15 -11.78 -22.08 -20.28
CA ALA A 15 -11.61 -22.41 -18.86
C ALA A 15 -10.26 -21.93 -18.30
N GLN A 16 -9.16 -22.09 -19.05
CA GLN A 16 -7.85 -21.56 -18.66
C GLN A 16 -7.87 -20.04 -18.50
N PHE A 17 -8.45 -19.31 -19.48
CA PHE A 17 -8.59 -17.86 -19.41
C PHE A 17 -9.38 -17.40 -18.17
N ARG A 18 -10.47 -18.10 -17.85
CA ARG A 18 -11.28 -17.82 -16.65
C ARG A 18 -10.48 -18.06 -15.38
N LYS A 19 -9.71 -19.15 -15.31
CA LYS A 19 -8.86 -19.47 -14.17
C LYS A 19 -7.78 -18.40 -13.96
N CYS A 20 -7.02 -18.04 -15.00
CA CYS A 20 -6.00 -17.00 -14.91
C CYS A 20 -6.59 -15.65 -14.44
N ASN A 21 -7.74 -15.24 -14.99
CA ASN A 21 -8.42 -14.02 -14.55
C ASN A 21 -8.92 -14.10 -13.10
N ALA A 22 -9.39 -15.27 -12.66
CA ALA A 22 -9.84 -15.45 -11.27
C ALA A 22 -8.67 -15.30 -10.28
N LEU A 23 -7.52 -15.89 -10.58
CA LEU A 23 -6.30 -15.75 -9.78
C LEU A 23 -5.86 -14.27 -9.69
N LEU A 24 -5.73 -13.60 -10.82
CA LEU A 24 -5.31 -12.18 -10.88
C LEU A 24 -6.27 -11.26 -10.13
N ARG A 25 -7.59 -11.41 -10.34
CA ARG A 25 -8.58 -10.59 -9.64
C ARG A 25 -8.59 -10.82 -8.13
N SER A 26 -8.35 -12.06 -7.69
CA SER A 26 -8.25 -12.37 -6.26
C SER A 26 -7.07 -11.63 -5.62
N GLU A 27 -5.90 -11.66 -6.25
CA GLU A 27 -4.70 -10.97 -5.77
C GLU A 27 -4.83 -9.44 -5.83
N MET A 28 -5.37 -8.89 -6.92
CA MET A 28 -5.62 -7.45 -7.01
C MET A 28 -6.53 -6.96 -5.89
N ARG A 29 -7.58 -7.72 -5.55
CA ARG A 29 -8.48 -7.39 -4.42
C ARG A 29 -7.78 -7.49 -3.06
N LYS A 30 -6.80 -8.38 -2.88
CA LYS A 30 -5.99 -8.44 -1.65
C LYS A 30 -5.13 -7.19 -1.55
N LEU A 31 -4.39 -6.86 -2.61
CA LEU A 31 -3.59 -5.64 -2.66
C LEU A 31 -4.42 -4.37 -2.45
N ASP A 32 -5.64 -4.30 -3.00
CA ASP A 32 -6.54 -3.17 -2.75
C ASP A 32 -6.87 -2.98 -1.26
N ARG A 33 -7.11 -4.08 -0.54
CA ARG A 33 -7.34 -4.04 0.92
C ARG A 33 -6.07 -3.63 1.66
N ASP A 34 -4.93 -4.17 1.27
CA ASP A 34 -3.65 -3.86 1.92
C ASP A 34 -3.26 -2.39 1.71
N ILE A 35 -3.45 -1.86 0.50
CA ILE A 35 -3.25 -0.43 0.19
C ILE A 35 -4.19 0.44 1.03
N ALA A 36 -5.47 0.07 1.15
CA ALA A 36 -6.43 0.82 1.97
C ALA A 36 -6.03 0.81 3.46
N ASN A 37 -5.58 -0.33 3.97
CA ASN A 37 -5.11 -0.48 5.35
C ASN A 37 -3.87 0.38 5.62
N VAL A 38 -2.86 0.33 4.73
CA VAL A 38 -1.64 1.12 4.87
C VAL A 38 -1.95 2.61 4.83
N LYS A 39 -2.82 3.07 3.90
CA LYS A 39 -3.24 4.48 3.85
C LYS A 39 -3.98 4.94 5.11
N ALA A 40 -4.77 4.06 5.74
CA ALA A 40 -5.42 4.36 7.01
C ALA A 40 -4.40 4.52 8.14
N VAL A 41 -3.35 3.69 8.16
CA VAL A 41 -2.23 3.81 9.11
C VAL A 41 -1.45 5.10 8.85
N GLU A 42 -1.08 5.40 7.60
CA GLU A 42 -0.41 6.66 7.22
C GLU A 42 -1.17 7.90 7.71
N THR A 43 -2.51 7.91 7.57
CA THR A 43 -3.36 9.01 8.02
C THR A 43 -3.32 9.15 9.55
N LYS A 44 -3.37 8.03 10.29
CA LYS A 44 -3.26 8.03 11.76
C LYS A 44 -1.88 8.53 12.21
N THR A 45 -0.80 8.03 11.60
CA THR A 45 0.57 8.47 11.91
C THR A 45 0.75 9.95 11.64
N LYS A 46 0.21 10.48 10.53
CA LYS A 46 0.19 11.93 10.24
C LYS A 46 -0.52 12.73 11.34
N ASN A 47 -1.66 12.26 11.83
CA ASN A 47 -2.40 12.94 12.89
C ASN A 47 -1.63 12.92 14.23
N ILE A 48 -0.95 11.81 14.56
CA ILE A 48 -0.10 11.71 15.76
C ILE A 48 1.05 12.71 15.69
N ILE A 49 1.71 12.86 14.53
CA ILE A 49 2.77 13.87 14.31
C ILE A 49 2.24 15.28 14.56
N LEU A 50 1.05 15.60 14.04
CA LEU A 50 0.41 16.91 14.22
C LEU A 50 0.07 17.20 15.69
N ALA A 51 -0.48 16.20 16.40
CA ALA A 51 -0.80 16.30 17.83
C ALA A 51 0.48 16.48 18.67
N ALA A 52 1.53 15.70 18.40
CA ALA A 52 2.82 15.85 19.06
C ALA A 52 3.44 17.23 18.81
N ASN A 53 3.33 17.77 17.58
CA ASN A 53 3.77 19.13 17.28
C ASN A 53 2.96 20.20 18.03
N LYS A 54 1.63 20.04 18.20
CA LYS A 54 0.81 20.93 19.06
C LYS A 54 1.31 20.88 20.51
N ARG A 55 1.64 19.69 21.04
CA ARG A 55 2.21 19.53 22.40
C ARG A 55 3.57 20.21 22.54
N ALA A 56 4.44 20.09 21.55
CA ALA A 56 5.76 20.75 21.54
C ALA A 56 5.63 22.29 21.59
N GLN A 57 4.61 22.86 20.93
CA GLN A 57 4.35 24.30 20.89
C GLN A 57 3.79 24.88 22.21
N ARG A 58 3.28 24.05 23.13
CA ARG A 58 2.70 24.50 24.42
C ARG A 58 3.75 24.94 25.46
N GLY A 59 5.04 24.84 25.17
CA GLY A 59 6.09 25.55 25.91
C GLY A 59 6.58 24.94 27.22
N ASP A 60 6.19 23.70 27.57
CA ASP A 60 6.82 22.96 28.68
C ASP A 60 8.16 22.34 28.20
N PRO A 61 9.33 22.81 28.68
CA PRO A 61 10.64 22.38 28.16
C PRO A 61 10.91 20.88 28.33
N SER A 62 10.31 20.25 29.36
CA SER A 62 10.46 18.80 29.57
C SER A 62 9.65 18.01 28.55
N ARG A 63 8.42 18.46 28.28
CA ARG A 63 7.54 17.82 27.28
C ARG A 63 8.00 18.09 25.86
N GLN A 64 8.66 19.22 25.60
CA GLN A 64 9.12 19.60 24.28
C GLN A 64 10.11 18.58 23.71
N LYS A 65 11.15 18.18 24.48
CA LYS A 65 12.13 17.19 24.02
C LYS A 65 11.50 15.83 23.73
N GLN A 66 10.55 15.43 24.57
CA GLN A 66 9.80 14.18 24.36
C GLN A 66 8.95 14.26 23.10
N ALA A 67 8.22 15.36 22.89
CA ALA A 67 7.41 15.58 21.71
C ALA A 67 8.26 15.64 20.43
N GLU A 68 9.42 16.30 20.45
CA GLU A 68 10.35 16.35 19.33
C GLU A 68 10.88 14.95 18.95
N LYS A 69 11.18 14.11 19.94
CA LYS A 69 11.55 12.71 19.70
C LYS A 69 10.39 11.92 19.09
N GLU A 70 9.20 12.01 19.68
CA GLU A 70 7.99 11.35 19.18
C GLU A 70 7.71 11.74 17.72
N ILE A 71 7.80 13.04 17.39
CA ILE A 71 7.63 13.56 16.03
C ILE A 71 8.59 12.89 15.04
N ARG A 72 9.88 12.79 15.39
CA ARG A 72 10.89 12.15 14.54
C ARG A 72 10.65 10.65 14.39
N ASP A 73 10.30 9.96 15.47
CA ASP A 73 10.04 8.52 15.45
C ASP A 73 8.83 8.19 14.55
N PHE A 74 7.71 8.90 14.71
CA PHE A 74 6.54 8.72 13.84
C PHE A 74 6.78 9.18 12.40
N ALA A 75 7.63 10.18 12.17
CA ALA A 75 7.99 10.58 10.81
C ALA A 75 8.75 9.47 10.08
N ARG A 76 9.62 8.73 10.80
CA ARG A 76 10.28 7.55 10.23
C ARG A 76 9.29 6.44 9.88
N GLU A 77 8.39 6.12 10.81
CA GLU A 77 7.33 5.14 10.55
C GLU A 77 6.48 5.52 9.33
N LEU A 78 6.16 6.81 9.18
CA LEU A 78 5.41 7.31 8.04
C LEU A 78 6.14 7.14 6.71
N ILE A 79 7.47 7.35 6.67
CA ILE A 79 8.29 7.09 5.47
C ILE A 79 8.22 5.60 5.12
N SER A 80 8.43 4.72 6.09
CA SER A 80 8.31 3.27 5.90
C SER A 80 6.92 2.84 5.40
N HIS A 81 5.85 3.45 5.92
CA HIS A 81 4.49 3.20 5.43
C HIS A 81 4.30 3.68 3.98
N ARG A 82 4.78 4.88 3.63
CA ARG A 82 4.74 5.41 2.25
C ARG A 82 5.51 4.52 1.29
N LYS A 83 6.71 4.03 1.66
CA LYS A 83 7.49 3.05 0.88
C LYS A 83 6.68 1.77 0.67
N THR A 84 6.07 1.23 1.73
CA THR A 84 5.22 0.04 1.65
C THR A 84 4.01 0.24 0.73
N SER A 85 3.32 1.37 0.85
CA SER A 85 2.20 1.76 -0.01
C SER A 85 2.63 1.85 -1.49
N ALA A 86 3.78 2.49 -1.76
CA ALA A 86 4.35 2.57 -3.11
C ALA A 86 4.65 1.18 -3.70
N ARG A 87 5.28 0.28 -2.93
CA ARG A 87 5.53 -1.10 -3.37
C ARG A 87 4.24 -1.84 -3.71
N LEU A 88 3.22 -1.77 -2.84
CA LEU A 88 1.92 -2.42 -3.08
C LEU A 88 1.21 -1.88 -4.32
N VAL A 89 1.26 -0.57 -4.55
CA VAL A 89 0.70 0.06 -5.76
C VAL A 89 1.43 -0.41 -7.01
N THR A 90 2.78 -0.50 -6.98
CA THR A 90 3.58 -1.06 -8.08
C THR A 90 3.21 -2.50 -8.36
N SER A 91 3.11 -3.36 -7.34
CA SER A 91 2.68 -4.75 -7.51
C SER A 91 1.27 -4.87 -8.11
N LYS A 92 0.34 -4.00 -7.71
CA LYS A 92 -1.00 -3.95 -8.29
C LYS A 92 -0.98 -3.56 -9.77
N ALA A 93 -0.15 -2.58 -10.13
CA ALA A 93 0.02 -2.16 -11.52
C ALA A 93 0.62 -3.29 -12.38
N GLN A 94 1.61 -4.00 -11.87
CA GLN A 94 2.18 -5.20 -12.52
C GLN A 94 1.11 -6.28 -12.74
N LEU A 95 0.27 -6.59 -11.74
CA LEU A 95 -0.83 -7.54 -11.93
C LEU A 95 -1.85 -7.09 -12.99
N ALA A 96 -2.17 -5.79 -13.04
CA ALA A 96 -3.07 -5.24 -14.04
C ALA A 96 -2.46 -5.33 -15.46
N SER A 97 -1.16 -5.04 -15.61
CA SER A 97 -0.42 -5.24 -16.86
C SER A 97 -0.52 -6.70 -17.33
N VAL A 98 -0.19 -7.65 -16.45
CA VAL A 98 -0.30 -9.09 -16.75
C VAL A 98 -1.72 -9.48 -17.15
N GLN A 99 -2.74 -8.96 -16.46
CA GLN A 99 -4.14 -9.24 -16.81
C GLN A 99 -4.51 -8.76 -18.23
N MET A 100 -4.05 -7.57 -18.61
CA MET A 100 -4.27 -7.02 -19.96
C MET A 100 -3.56 -7.86 -21.02
N GLN A 101 -2.28 -8.16 -20.82
CA GLN A 101 -1.48 -8.96 -21.75
C GLN A 101 -2.04 -10.39 -21.91
N ILE A 102 -2.53 -11.01 -20.83
CA ILE A 102 -3.21 -12.33 -20.92
C ILE A 102 -4.49 -12.21 -21.74
N SER A 103 -5.28 -11.16 -21.53
CA SER A 103 -6.52 -10.93 -22.29
C SER A 103 -6.23 -10.75 -23.79
N GLU A 104 -5.16 -10.03 -24.11
CA GLU A 104 -4.65 -9.91 -25.48
C GLU A 104 -4.22 -11.26 -26.06
N ALA A 105 -3.40 -12.03 -25.33
CA ALA A 105 -2.91 -13.34 -25.79
C ALA A 105 -4.05 -14.32 -26.10
N PHE A 106 -5.09 -14.36 -25.25
CA PHE A 106 -6.27 -15.20 -25.50
C PHE A 106 -7.17 -14.67 -26.63
N ALA A 107 -7.22 -13.35 -26.85
CA ALA A 107 -7.92 -12.76 -28.00
C ALA A 107 -7.18 -13.09 -29.31
N MET A 108 -5.86 -12.93 -29.33
CA MET A 108 -5.01 -13.29 -30.47
C MET A 108 -5.13 -14.78 -30.82
N ARG A 109 -5.21 -15.67 -29.82
CA ARG A 109 -5.50 -17.10 -30.05
C ARG A 109 -6.79 -17.33 -30.85
N LYS A 110 -7.84 -16.55 -30.57
CA LYS A 110 -9.14 -16.69 -31.25
C LYS A 110 -9.07 -16.20 -32.70
N ILE A 111 -8.16 -15.27 -33.00
CA ILE A 111 -7.97 -14.67 -34.33
C ILE A 111 -7.00 -15.51 -35.17
N GLU A 112 -5.80 -15.76 -34.67
CA GLU A 112 -4.71 -16.45 -35.39
C GLU A 112 -4.78 -17.99 -35.26
N GLY A 113 -5.55 -18.51 -34.31
CA GLY A 113 -5.63 -19.94 -34.00
C GLY A 113 -4.45 -20.48 -33.17
N SER A 114 -3.32 -19.77 -33.15
CA SER A 114 -2.14 -20.06 -32.33
C SER A 114 -1.91 -18.97 -31.29
N ILE A 115 -1.27 -19.34 -30.18
CA ILE A 115 -0.74 -18.38 -29.21
C ILE A 115 0.72 -18.14 -29.55
N LYS A 116 1.13 -16.87 -29.67
CA LYS A 116 2.54 -16.48 -29.63
C LYS A 116 2.96 -16.36 -28.17
N ALA A 117 4.05 -17.03 -27.80
CA ALA A 117 4.60 -16.91 -26.45
C ALA A 117 4.95 -15.43 -26.17
N SER A 118 4.57 -14.93 -25.00
CA SER A 118 4.82 -13.54 -24.62
C SER A 118 5.93 -13.45 -23.59
N VAL A 119 7.07 -12.93 -24.05
CA VAL A 119 8.22 -12.62 -23.19
C VAL A 119 7.86 -11.57 -22.14
N GLY A 120 6.99 -10.61 -22.48
CA GLY A 120 6.51 -9.58 -21.55
C GLY A 120 5.74 -10.16 -20.37
N ILE A 121 4.77 -11.05 -20.64
CA ILE A 121 4.01 -11.74 -19.59
C ILE A 121 4.95 -12.55 -18.71
N MET A 122 5.92 -13.24 -19.31
CA MET A 122 6.88 -14.04 -18.57
C MET A 122 7.74 -13.18 -17.63
N LYS A 123 8.22 -12.00 -18.08
CA LYS A 123 9.01 -11.09 -17.24
C LYS A 123 8.18 -10.55 -16.07
N ASP A 124 6.95 -10.10 -16.34
CA ASP A 124 6.08 -9.52 -15.32
C ASP A 124 5.70 -10.58 -14.27
N VAL A 125 5.31 -11.79 -14.69
CA VAL A 125 5.00 -12.90 -13.77
C VAL A 125 6.23 -13.31 -12.94
N ASN A 126 7.43 -13.33 -13.53
CA ASN A 126 8.68 -13.59 -12.81
C ASN A 126 8.92 -12.58 -11.68
N SER A 127 8.76 -11.28 -11.98
CA SER A 127 8.93 -10.23 -10.97
C SER A 127 7.95 -10.37 -9.81
N LEU A 128 6.69 -10.73 -10.11
CA LEU A 128 5.65 -10.94 -9.12
C LEU A 128 5.85 -12.21 -8.27
N ILE A 129 6.48 -13.27 -8.81
CA ILE A 129 6.82 -14.49 -8.05
C ILE A 129 7.82 -14.20 -6.93
N ARG A 130 8.70 -13.19 -7.11
CA ARG A 130 9.69 -12.79 -6.11
C ARG A 130 9.07 -12.09 -4.90
N LEU A 131 7.82 -11.65 -4.99
CA LEU A 131 7.09 -11.02 -3.89
C LEU A 131 6.48 -12.11 -3.00
N PRO A 132 6.92 -12.26 -1.72
CA PRO A 132 6.51 -13.38 -0.88
C PRO A 132 4.99 -13.53 -0.73
N ALA A 133 4.26 -12.40 -0.67
CA ALA A 133 2.81 -12.36 -0.56
C ALA A 133 2.07 -12.88 -1.81
N LEU A 134 2.69 -12.80 -3.00
CA LEU A 134 2.08 -13.19 -4.28
C LEU A 134 2.67 -14.50 -4.82
N ALA A 135 3.80 -14.96 -4.29
CA ALA A 135 4.61 -16.04 -4.83
C ALA A 135 3.81 -17.32 -5.12
N GLN A 136 2.95 -17.75 -4.19
CA GLN A 136 2.14 -18.95 -4.38
C GLN A 136 1.17 -18.81 -5.56
N THR A 137 0.40 -17.74 -5.60
CA THR A 137 -0.61 -17.52 -6.65
C THR A 137 0.03 -17.27 -8.01
N MET A 138 1.18 -16.59 -8.06
CA MET A 138 1.89 -16.31 -9.31
C MET A 138 2.59 -17.53 -9.88
N ARG A 139 3.05 -18.47 -9.04
CA ARG A 139 3.48 -19.81 -9.50
C ARG A 139 2.33 -20.59 -10.10
N GLU A 140 1.14 -20.56 -9.48
CA GLU A 140 -0.04 -21.19 -10.07
C GLU A 140 -0.42 -20.57 -11.41
N LEU A 141 -0.44 -19.23 -11.49
CA LEU A 141 -0.69 -18.50 -12.72
C LEU A 141 0.32 -18.89 -13.81
N SER A 142 1.61 -18.93 -13.47
CA SER A 142 2.66 -19.35 -14.40
C SER A 142 2.41 -20.75 -14.97
N MET A 143 2.08 -21.73 -14.12
CA MET A 143 1.75 -23.08 -14.58
C MET A 143 0.55 -23.10 -15.53
N GLU A 144 -0.50 -22.30 -15.27
CA GLU A 144 -1.66 -22.23 -16.16
C GLU A 144 -1.34 -21.54 -17.49
N LEU A 145 -0.50 -20.51 -17.48
CA LEU A 145 -0.04 -19.83 -18.70
C LEU A 145 0.86 -20.73 -19.55
N MET A 146 1.71 -21.54 -18.91
CA MET A 146 2.54 -22.55 -19.58
C MET A 146 1.68 -23.63 -20.23
N LYS A 147 0.69 -24.18 -19.51
CA LYS A 147 -0.28 -25.14 -20.08
C LYS A 147 -1.10 -24.55 -21.22
N ALA A 148 -1.34 -23.23 -21.21
CA ALA A 148 -2.05 -22.54 -22.28
C ALA A 148 -1.17 -22.30 -23.52
N GLY A 149 0.15 -22.39 -23.39
CA GLY A 149 1.13 -22.03 -24.43
C GLY A 149 1.36 -20.53 -24.55
N ILE A 150 1.07 -19.75 -23.50
CA ILE A 150 1.26 -18.29 -23.46
C ILE A 150 2.67 -17.92 -23.04
N ILE A 151 3.25 -18.69 -22.14
CA ILE A 151 4.65 -18.56 -21.73
C ILE A 151 5.35 -19.89 -21.94
N GLU A 152 6.64 -19.83 -22.20
CA GLU A 152 7.49 -21.01 -22.28
C GLU A 152 7.74 -21.60 -20.89
N GLU A 153 8.30 -22.81 -20.85
CA GLU A 153 8.74 -23.42 -19.60
C GLU A 153 9.76 -22.50 -18.94
N MET A 154 9.47 -22.06 -17.72
CA MET A 154 10.38 -21.20 -16.97
C MET A 154 11.63 -22.02 -16.65
N THR A 155 12.74 -21.77 -17.34
CA THR A 155 14.03 -22.24 -16.88
C THR A 155 14.38 -21.47 -15.61
N GLN A 156 14.90 -22.18 -14.60
CA GLN A 156 15.33 -21.58 -13.33
C GLN A 156 16.46 -20.54 -13.50
N GLU A 157 16.99 -20.39 -14.71
CA GLU A 157 18.02 -19.43 -15.12
C GLU A 157 17.38 -18.10 -15.56
N MET A 158 16.87 -17.32 -14.62
CA MET A 158 16.63 -15.89 -14.84
C MET A 158 17.30 -15.11 -13.72
N LEU A 159 18.42 -14.49 -14.11
CA LEU A 159 19.36 -13.67 -13.36
C LEU A 159 18.69 -12.84 -12.24
N PRO A 160 19.40 -12.63 -11.11
CA PRO A 160 18.91 -11.74 -10.08
C PRO A 160 18.99 -10.30 -10.63
N GLU A 161 17.82 -9.73 -10.99
CA GLU A 161 17.65 -8.29 -10.88
C GLU A 161 17.50 -8.05 -9.37
N THR A 162 18.64 -7.83 -8.70
CA THR A 162 18.81 -7.77 -7.23
C THR A 162 18.32 -6.45 -6.62
N ASP A 163 17.73 -5.54 -7.39
CA ASP A 163 17.56 -4.14 -6.95
C ASP A 163 16.18 -3.81 -6.34
N MET A 164 15.47 -4.77 -5.76
CA MET A 164 14.12 -4.52 -5.18
C MET A 164 14.00 -4.86 -3.69
N LEU A 165 15.09 -5.26 -3.03
CA LEU A 165 15.08 -5.71 -1.63
C LEU A 165 16.10 -5.02 -0.71
N GLU A 166 16.89 -4.07 -1.20
CA GLU A 166 17.76 -3.24 -0.36
C GLU A 166 16.99 -2.00 0.10
N ASP A 167 16.25 -2.12 1.21
CA ASP A 167 15.56 -0.98 1.82
C ASP A 167 15.73 -1.01 3.35
N GLU A 168 16.91 -1.45 3.80
CA GLU A 168 17.41 -1.34 5.19
C GLU A 168 18.39 -0.16 5.35
N GLU A 169 18.39 0.80 4.42
CA GLU A 169 19.06 2.08 4.70
C GLU A 169 18.25 2.81 5.77
N GLU A 170 18.88 2.99 6.93
CA GLU A 170 18.45 3.92 7.97
C GLU A 170 18.03 5.21 7.29
N GLU A 171 16.75 5.55 7.40
CA GLU A 171 16.16 6.67 6.65
C GLU A 171 17.00 7.91 6.91
N ALA A 172 17.62 8.44 5.85
CA ALA A 172 18.51 9.57 5.96
C ALA A 172 17.77 10.69 6.71
N GLU A 173 18.39 11.28 7.74
CA GLU A 173 17.72 12.31 8.57
C GLU A 173 17.11 13.44 7.73
N GLY A 174 17.70 13.72 6.55
CA GLY A 174 17.14 14.66 5.57
C GLY A 174 15.79 14.25 4.96
N GLU A 175 15.50 12.96 4.78
CA GLU A 175 14.18 12.49 4.36
C GLU A 175 13.14 12.72 5.46
N VAL A 176 13.51 12.48 6.72
CA VAL A 176 12.67 12.73 7.90
C VAL A 176 12.31 14.22 7.98
N ASP A 177 13.31 15.10 7.89
CA ASP A 177 13.10 16.55 7.92
C ASP A 177 12.21 17.03 6.76
N LYS A 178 12.36 16.45 5.57
CA LYS A 178 11.51 16.76 4.40
C LYS A 178 10.06 16.37 4.67
N VAL A 179 9.81 15.16 5.15
CA VAL A 179 8.45 14.66 5.44
C VAL A 179 7.79 15.47 6.56
N LEU A 180 8.54 15.84 7.60
CA LEU A 180 8.06 16.74 8.64
C LEU A 180 7.71 18.12 8.06
N GLY A 181 8.57 18.67 7.21
CA GLY A 181 8.31 19.93 6.51
C GLY A 181 7.02 19.90 5.68
N GLU A 182 6.77 18.81 4.94
CA GLU A 182 5.54 18.62 4.17
C GLU A 182 4.29 18.58 5.07
N ILE A 183 4.31 17.77 6.14
CA ILE A 183 3.16 17.58 7.04
C ILE A 183 2.81 18.86 7.81
N LEU A 184 3.83 19.57 8.28
CA LEU A 184 3.65 20.77 9.08
C LEU A 184 3.27 21.99 8.20
N LYS A 185 3.72 22.04 6.94
CA LYS A 185 3.28 23.04 5.96
C LYS A 185 1.85 22.81 5.49
N ASP A 186 1.46 21.56 5.23
CA ASP A 186 0.07 21.19 4.90
C ASP A 186 -0.93 21.72 5.96
N ARG A 187 -0.52 21.74 7.23
CA ARG A 187 -1.30 22.36 8.31
C ARG A 187 -1.44 23.86 8.08
N MET A 188 -0.35 24.57 7.81
CA MET A 188 -0.38 26.02 7.58
C MET A 188 -1.20 26.43 6.35
N GLU A 189 -1.28 25.59 5.33
CA GLU A 189 -2.15 25.85 4.16
C GLU A 189 -3.62 25.56 4.47
N LYS A 190 -3.92 24.51 5.25
CA LYS A 190 -5.30 24.20 5.66
C LYS A 190 -5.81 25.07 6.80
N THR A 191 -4.92 25.67 7.59
CA THR A 191 -5.23 26.63 8.66
C THR A 191 -4.81 28.06 8.31
N GLY A 192 -4.48 28.33 7.04
CA GLY A 192 -4.21 29.68 6.54
C GLY A 192 -5.44 30.57 6.78
N PRO A 193 -5.26 31.88 7.03
CA PRO A 193 -6.36 32.76 7.38
C PRO A 193 -7.39 32.69 6.26
N LEU A 194 -8.58 32.16 6.57
CA LEU A 194 -9.71 32.21 5.66
C LEU A 194 -9.78 33.63 5.07
N PRO A 195 -9.91 33.77 3.74
CA PRO A 195 -10.16 35.09 3.16
C PRO A 195 -11.41 35.61 3.85
N SER A 196 -11.27 36.79 4.46
CA SER A 196 -12.29 37.50 5.20
C SER A 196 -13.49 37.80 4.29
N VAL A 197 -14.38 36.82 4.17
CA VAL A 197 -15.74 37.03 3.72
C VAL A 197 -16.49 37.59 4.92
N PRO A 198 -17.08 38.79 4.85
CA PRO A 198 -17.83 39.36 5.97
C PRO A 198 -19.13 38.55 6.15
N GLN A 199 -19.05 37.49 6.95
CA GLN A 199 -20.23 36.81 7.45
C GLN A 199 -20.64 37.43 8.77
N GLN A 200 -21.91 37.81 8.77
CA GLN A 200 -22.66 38.46 9.83
C GLN A 200 -22.42 37.79 11.19
N GLN A 201 -22.25 38.65 12.19
CA GLN A 201 -22.17 38.30 13.59
C GLN A 201 -23.31 37.37 14.01
N GLN A 202 -23.00 36.10 14.22
CA GLN A 202 -23.71 35.25 15.17
C GLN A 202 -22.70 34.81 16.23
N GLN A 203 -22.82 35.44 17.39
CA GLN A 203 -22.08 35.10 18.59
C GLN A 203 -22.54 33.70 19.05
N VAL A 204 -21.66 32.72 18.95
CA VAL A 204 -21.80 31.43 19.64
C VAL A 204 -20.79 31.44 20.79
N PRO A 205 -21.18 31.14 22.04
CA PRO A 205 -20.30 31.32 23.21
C PRO A 205 -19.03 30.46 23.14
N ALA A 206 -17.87 31.06 23.40
CA ALA A 206 -16.54 30.45 23.37
C ALA A 206 -16.36 29.20 24.27
N GLN A 207 -17.33 28.88 25.13
CA GLN A 207 -17.29 27.72 26.02
C GLN A 207 -17.56 26.39 25.29
N GLN A 208 -18.31 26.37 24.18
CA GLN A 208 -18.57 25.12 23.44
C GLN A 208 -17.39 24.68 22.55
N GLN A 209 -16.55 25.62 22.10
CA GLN A 209 -15.34 25.27 21.33
C GLN A 209 -14.23 24.68 22.20
N GLN A 210 -14.14 25.07 23.48
CA GLN A 210 -13.16 24.48 24.40
C GLN A 210 -13.52 23.04 24.77
N GLN A 211 -14.81 22.72 24.99
CA GLN A 211 -15.23 21.35 25.32
C GLN A 211 -14.99 20.35 24.17
N LEU A 212 -15.22 20.75 22.92
CA LEU A 212 -14.94 19.91 21.75
C LEU A 212 -13.45 19.65 21.55
N GLU A 213 -12.59 20.64 21.85
CA GLU A 213 -11.13 20.45 21.78
C GLU A 213 -10.59 19.60 22.94
N GLU A 214 -11.20 19.66 24.12
CA GLU A 214 -10.83 18.82 25.28
C GLU A 214 -11.24 17.36 25.06
N GLU A 215 -12.44 17.09 24.53
CA GLU A 215 -12.90 15.72 24.22
C GLU A 215 -12.00 15.02 23.17
N ASP A 216 -11.62 15.71 22.10
CA ASP A 216 -10.69 15.17 21.10
C ASP A 216 -9.28 14.92 21.68
N GLU A 217 -8.84 15.72 22.66
CA GLU A 217 -7.54 15.55 23.32
C GLU A 217 -7.55 14.33 24.25
N GLU A 218 -8.59 14.14 25.07
CA GLU A 218 -8.74 12.96 25.93
C GLU A 218 -8.77 11.64 25.14
N ASP A 219 -9.48 11.61 24.02
CA ASP A 219 -9.55 10.42 23.15
C ASP A 219 -8.17 10.07 22.55
N THR A 220 -7.38 11.10 22.18
CA THR A 220 -6.02 10.87 21.66
C THR A 220 -5.06 10.40 22.75
N GLU A 221 -5.14 10.92 23.97
CA GLU A 221 -4.30 10.48 25.08
C GLU A 221 -4.63 9.04 25.49
N ALA A 222 -5.92 8.69 25.58
CA ALA A 222 -6.37 7.33 25.87
C ALA A 222 -5.90 6.32 24.80
N MET A 223 -5.96 6.70 23.52
CA MET A 223 -5.45 5.86 22.42
C MET A 223 -3.93 5.66 22.51
N MET A 224 -3.17 6.69 22.90
CA MET A 224 -1.72 6.61 23.08
C MET A 224 -1.34 5.72 24.26
N ASP A 225 -2.05 5.79 25.37
CA ASP A 225 -1.83 4.93 26.53
C ASP A 225 -2.14 3.46 26.20
N GLN A 226 -3.19 3.20 25.41
CA GLN A 226 -3.47 1.85 24.92
C GLN A 226 -2.34 1.29 24.03
N MET A 227 -1.72 2.13 23.20
CA MET A 227 -0.56 1.72 22.39
C MET A 227 0.67 1.45 23.25
N ARG A 228 0.96 2.31 24.24
CA ARG A 228 2.06 2.12 25.20
C ARG A 228 1.92 0.81 25.97
N ASN A 229 0.73 0.54 26.49
CA ASN A 229 0.42 -0.71 27.20
C ASN A 229 0.59 -1.95 26.30
N ARG A 230 0.21 -1.86 25.02
CA ARG A 230 0.44 -2.96 24.06
C ARG A 230 1.92 -3.20 23.79
N LEU A 231 2.72 -2.15 23.71
CA LEU A 231 4.17 -2.27 23.50
C LEU A 231 4.87 -2.84 24.74
N GLU A 232 4.47 -2.45 25.94
CA GLU A 232 5.01 -3.03 27.19
C GLU A 232 4.64 -4.50 27.36
N ALA A 233 3.40 -4.88 27.00
CA ALA A 233 2.96 -6.27 27.04
C ALA A 233 3.71 -7.19 26.07
N LEU A 234 4.24 -6.65 24.96
CA LEU A 234 5.08 -7.39 24.01
C LEU A 234 6.56 -7.45 24.43
N ARG A 235 6.96 -6.65 25.41
CA ARG A 235 8.33 -6.58 25.95
C ARG A 235 8.52 -7.47 27.19
N SER A 236 7.43 -8.00 27.73
CA SER A 236 7.36 -8.90 28.90
C SER A 236 7.23 -10.35 28.46
#